data_AF-A0A9D7LVB0-F1
#
_entry.id   AF-A0A9D7LVB0-F1
#
_cell.length_a   1.000
_cell.length_b   1.000
_cell.length_c   1.000
_cell.angle_alpha   90.00
_cell.angle_beta   90.00
_cell.angle_gamma   90.00
#
_symmetry.space_group_name_H-M   'P 1'
#
loop_
_entity.id
_entity.type
_entity.pdbx_description
1 polymer ?
#
loop_
_entity_poly.entity_id
_entity_poly.type
_entity_poly.pdbx_seq_one_letter_code
_entity_poly.pdbx_strand_id
1 'polypeptide(L)' 'MPQMKLTKSNIDRVAKSGSKSDTLFWDTETKGSGLRVTPTGKASFIAQGRSTE' A
#
# COMPACT_ATOMS: atom_id res chain seq x y z
N MET A 1 8.13 -2.85 -7.64
CA MET A 1 6.86 -2.50 -6.97
C MET A 1 7.02 -1.10 -6.39
N PRO A 2 6.01 -0.22 -6.50
CA PRO A 2 6.13 1.14 -5.96
C PRO A 2 6.30 1.09 -4.43
N GLN A 3 7.21 1.91 -3.92
CA GLN A 3 7.47 2.05 -2.49
C GLN A 3 7.09 3.46 -2.05
N MET A 4 6.46 3.58 -0.89
CA MET A 4 6.02 4.85 -0.35
C MET A 4 5.90 4.74 1.16
N LYS A 5 6.32 5.80 1.87
CA LYS A 5 6.03 5.94 3.30
C LYS A 5 4.52 6.00 3.52
N LEU A 6 3.96 5.02 4.24
CA LEU A 6 2.54 4.85 4.50
C LEU A 6 2.04 5.81 5.59
N THR A 7 2.15 7.12 5.33
CA THR A 7 1.52 8.15 6.16
C THR A 7 0.04 8.29 5.81
N LYS A 8 -0.81 8.69 6.77
CA LYS A 8 -2.24 8.95 6.52
C LYS A 8 -2.47 9.87 5.31
N SER A 9 -1.66 10.92 5.16
CA SER A 9 -1.75 11.85 4.04
C SER A 9 -1.43 11.20 2.70
N ASN A 10 -0.40 10.36 2.65
CA ASN A 10 -0.02 9.65 1.43
C ASN A 10 -1.05 8.59 1.03
N ILE A 11 -1.55 7.84 2.01
CA ILE A 11 -2.62 6.83 1.83
C ILE A 11 -3.88 7.49 1.26
N ASP A 12 -4.32 8.59 1.88
CA ASP A 12 -5.50 9.34 1.41
C ASP A 12 -5.30 9.89 -0.01
N ARG A 13 -4.10 10.39 -0.33
CA ARG A 13 -3.76 10.86 -1.68
C ARG A 13 -3.85 9.76 -2.73
N VAL A 14 -3.28 8.57 -2.46
CA VAL A 14 -3.31 7.46 -3.43
C VAL A 14 -4.69 6.82 -3.54
N ALA A 15 -5.45 6.78 -2.44
CA ALA A 15 -6.83 6.28 -2.42
C ALA A 15 -7.76 7.21 -3.24
N LYS A 16 -7.65 8.53 -3.03
CA LYS A 16 -8.45 9.54 -3.75
C LYS A 16 -8.09 9.65 -5.22
N SER A 17 -6.80 9.49 -5.56
CA SER A 17 -6.37 9.61 -6.95
C SER A 17 -6.96 8.51 -7.84
N GLY A 18 -7.45 7.39 -7.27
CA GLY A 18 -7.96 6.24 -7.99
C GLY A 18 -6.86 5.60 -8.84
N SER A 19 -6.39 4.41 -8.46
CA SER A 19 -5.41 3.72 -9.31
C SER A 19 -6.12 3.15 -10.55
N LYS A 20 -5.50 3.19 -11.73
CA LYS A 20 -6.09 2.57 -12.94
C LYS A 20 -6.21 1.04 -12.82
N SER A 21 -5.40 0.46 -11.95
CA SER A 21 -5.32 -0.96 -11.65
C SER A 21 -5.04 -1.14 -10.15
N ASP A 22 -5.21 -2.36 -9.66
CA ASP A 22 -4.89 -2.70 -8.28
C ASP A 22 -3.38 -2.47 -8.03
N THR A 23 -3.05 -1.50 -7.18
CA THR A 23 -1.69 -1.03 -6.97
C THR A 23 -1.23 -1.34 -5.56
N LEU A 24 -0.03 -1.93 -5.46
CA LEU A 24 0.57 -2.34 -4.20
C LEU A 24 1.73 -1.42 -3.82
N PHE A 25 1.55 -0.64 -2.75
CA PHE A 25 2.57 0.23 -2.18
C PHE A 25 3.23 -0.44 -0.98
N TRP A 26 4.54 -0.65 -1.02
CA TRP A 26 5.28 -1.13 0.15
C TRP A 26 5.83 0.02 0.97
N ASP A 27 5.75 -0.11 2.29
CA ASP A 27 6.32 0.86 3.21
C ASP A 27 7.85 0.88 3.11
N THR A 28 8.41 2.09 3.14
CA THR A 28 9.86 2.29 3.04
C THR A 28 10.58 2.13 4.38
N GLU A 29 9.89 2.32 5.51
CA GLU A 29 10.46 2.23 6.85
C GLU A 29 10.22 0.84 7.47
N THR A 30 8.99 0.33 7.36
CA THR A 30 8.55 -0.94 7.91
C THR A 30 8.53 -2.01 6.83
N LYS A 31 9.65 -2.74 6.70
CA LYS A 31 9.73 -3.84 5.74
C LYS A 31 8.69 -4.91 6.07
N GLY A 32 7.93 -5.32 5.05
CA GLY A 32 6.85 -6.27 5.20
C GLY A 32 5.50 -5.63 5.53
N SER A 33 5.39 -4.31 5.63
CA SER A 33 4.09 -3.62 5.67
C SER A 33 3.83 -2.91 4.35
N GLY A 34 2.59 -2.98 3.85
CA GLY A 34 2.19 -2.40 2.58
C GLY A 34 0.73 -1.93 2.59
N LEU A 35 0.35 -1.24 1.52
CA LEU A 35 -0.99 -0.77 1.24
C LEU A 35 -1.38 -1.18 -0.17
N ARG A 36 -2.51 -1.86 -0.29
CA ARG A 36 -3.14 -2.19 -1.56
C ARG A 36 -4.23 -1.17 -1.86
N VAL A 37 -4.22 -0.56 -3.04
CA VAL A 37 -5.23 0.40 -3.50
C VAL A 37 -5.94 -0.18 -4.72
N THR A 38 -7.25 -0.38 -4.62
CA THR A 38 -8.06 -0.85 -5.74
C THR A 38 -8.41 0.30 -6.69
N PRO A 39 -8.86 -0.01 -7.93
CA PRO A 39 -9.34 1.02 -8.85
C PRO A 39 -10.57 1.79 -8.37
N THR A 40 -11.32 1.19 -7.44
CA THR A 40 -12.46 1.80 -6.78
C THR A 40 -12.07 2.75 -5.64
N GLY A 41 -10.76 2.98 -5.42
CA GLY A 41 -10.24 3.85 -4.36
C GLY A 41 -10.23 3.21 -2.97
N LYS A 42 -10.48 1.89 -2.87
CA LYS A 42 -10.42 1.18 -1.59
C LYS A 42 -8.96 0.91 -1.24
N ALA A 43 -8.53 1.44 -0.10
CA ALA A 43 -7.20 1.20 0.45
C ALA A 43 -7.26 0.14 1.57
N SER A 44 -6.46 -0.91 1.45
CA SER A 44 -6.36 -2.01 2.42
C SER A 44 -4.91 -2.21 2.85
N PHE A 45 -4.66 -2.34 4.14
CA PHE A 45 -3.33 -2.66 4.65
C PHE A 45 -2.99 -4.13 4.42
N ILE A 46 -1.75 -4.39 4.04
CA ILE A 46 -1.21 -5.74 3.86
C ILE A 46 0.06 -5.90 4.68
N ALA A 47 0.28 -7.11 5.20
CA ALA A 47 1.52 -7.48 5.88
C ALA A 47 2.08 -8.74 5.21
N GLN A 48 3.37 -8.70 4.88
CA GLN A 48 4.15 -9.84 4.42
C GLN A 48 4.82 -10.48 5.64
N GLY A 49 4.20 -11.54 6.17
CA GLY A 49 4.89 -12.42 7.10
C GLY A 49 6.02 -13.13 6.36
N ARG A 50 7.23 -13.12 6.93
CA ARG A 50 8.27 -14.06 6.53
C ARG A 50 8.00 -15.34 7.29
N SER A 51 7.46 -16.34 6.62
CA SER A 51 7.46 -17.71 7.13
C SER A 51 8.91 -18.17 7.17
N THR A 52 9.53 -18.11 8.34
CA THR A 52 10.72 -18.92 8.63
C THR A 52 10.22 -20.32 8.94
N GLU A 53 10.16 -21.13 7.90
CA GLU A 53 10.14 -22.59 8.05
C GLU A 53 11.58 -23.08 8.28
#